data_AF-A0A519P3U1-F1
#
_entry.id   AF-A0A519P3U1-F1
#
_cell.length_a   1.000
_cell.length_b   1.000
_cell.length_c   1.000
_cell.angle_alpha   90.00
_cell.angle_beta   90.00
_cell.angle_gamma   90.00
#
_symmetry.space_group_name_H-M   'P 1'
#
loop_
_entity.id
_entity.type
_entity.pdbx_description
1 polymer ?
#
loop_
_entity_poly.entity_id
_entity_poly.type
_entity_poly.pdbx_seq_one_letter_code
_entity_poly.pdbx_strand_id
1 'polypeptide(L)'
;ASATRYLAAADDYSAKAEARMFTTKGAFGDGQYYLRLSKTEDANSGAKMGDNNGQPGQPQDHVLDGGFLELVRYGVRAANDPHILATLPEYDDQAREDLTRVRYDFGPAGDQTPGWRRYGVDGYGEDQTNGANYGIGGVMAPGQRGRVWPIFTGERGHYELAAALADGRGQSAWGEIRRTYVHGMERFANDGLILSEQVWDGVGVAPAGYETGKGTDSATPLAWSHAEYLKLLRSLADGSPWDRYSIVAERYSAGAVAAKAAR
;
A
#
# COMPACT_ATOMS: atom_id res chain seq x y z
N ALA A 1 26.01 -24.55 8.57
CA ALA A 1 24.89 -24.68 9.53
C ALA A 1 23.92 -23.50 9.45
N SER A 2 24.37 -22.25 9.66
CA SER A 2 23.46 -21.08 9.69
C SER A 2 22.79 -20.76 8.35
N ALA A 3 23.51 -20.84 7.23
CA ALA A 3 22.94 -20.56 5.90
C ALA A 3 21.77 -21.50 5.56
N THR A 4 21.93 -22.81 5.76
CA THR A 4 20.86 -23.81 5.58
C THR A 4 19.65 -23.53 6.47
N ARG A 5 19.89 -23.14 7.74
CA ARG A 5 18.82 -22.81 8.69
C ARG A 5 18.03 -21.57 8.24
N TYR A 6 18.71 -20.51 7.79
CA TYR A 6 18.05 -19.30 7.33
C TYR A 6 17.25 -19.53 6.05
N LEU A 7 17.81 -20.29 5.10
CA LEU A 7 17.11 -20.64 3.88
C LEU A 7 15.87 -21.48 4.15
N ALA A 8 15.98 -22.52 5.00
CA ALA A 8 14.85 -23.36 5.37
C ALA A 8 13.74 -22.55 6.08
N ALA A 9 14.10 -21.58 6.92
CA ALA A 9 13.13 -20.69 7.55
C ALA A 9 12.45 -19.75 6.54
N ALA A 10 13.20 -19.18 5.59
CA ALA A 10 12.64 -18.35 4.54
C ALA A 10 11.67 -19.13 3.64
N ASP A 11 12.02 -20.37 3.30
CA ASP A 11 11.15 -21.27 2.53
C ASP A 11 9.86 -21.61 3.29
N ASP A 12 9.97 -21.92 4.58
CA ASP A 12 8.80 -22.22 5.42
C ASP A 12 7.85 -21.03 5.54
N TYR A 13 8.38 -19.82 5.74
CA TYR A 13 7.57 -18.60 5.81
C TYR A 13 6.92 -18.27 4.47
N SER A 14 7.68 -18.35 3.38
CA SER A 14 7.16 -18.11 2.03
C SER A 14 6.06 -19.11 1.68
N ALA A 15 6.22 -20.40 1.99
CA ALA A 15 5.23 -21.43 1.67
C ALA A 15 3.91 -21.30 2.45
N LYS A 16 3.89 -20.57 3.57
CA LYS A 16 2.70 -20.39 4.42
C LYS A 16 2.03 -19.03 4.24
N ALA A 17 2.57 -18.14 3.42
CA ALA A 17 2.11 -16.77 3.32
C ALA A 17 0.62 -16.69 2.96
N GLU A 18 0.16 -17.41 1.93
CA GLU A 18 -1.23 -17.37 1.47
C GLU A 18 -2.17 -18.02 2.49
N ALA A 19 -1.81 -19.16 3.06
CA ALA A 19 -2.63 -19.81 4.10
C ALA A 19 -2.87 -18.88 5.31
N ARG A 20 -1.86 -18.08 5.66
CA ARG A 20 -1.89 -17.18 6.82
C ARG A 20 -2.51 -15.81 6.50
N MET A 21 -2.37 -15.31 5.28
CA MET A 21 -2.66 -13.91 4.96
C MET A 21 -3.59 -13.69 3.78
N PHE A 22 -3.89 -14.69 2.95
CA PHE A 22 -4.83 -14.54 1.83
C PHE A 22 -6.19 -15.17 2.18
N THR A 23 -7.20 -14.33 2.39
CA THR A 23 -8.56 -14.82 2.65
C THR A 23 -9.24 -15.21 1.35
N THR A 24 -10.15 -16.17 1.43
CA THR A 24 -11.06 -16.57 0.34
C THR A 24 -12.54 -16.46 0.75
N LYS A 25 -12.79 -15.84 1.91
CA LYS A 25 -14.11 -15.65 2.51
C LYS A 25 -14.26 -14.25 3.10
N GLY A 26 -13.49 -13.30 2.55
CA GLY A 26 -13.46 -11.95 3.05
C GLY A 26 -14.78 -11.21 2.84
N ALA A 27 -15.00 -10.18 3.65
CA ALA A 27 -16.21 -9.36 3.61
C ALA A 27 -16.31 -8.43 2.39
N PHE A 28 -15.26 -8.28 1.61
CA PHE A 28 -15.21 -7.35 0.48
C PHE A 28 -15.16 -8.06 -0.88
N GLY A 29 -15.79 -7.44 -1.88
CA GLY A 29 -15.67 -7.87 -3.28
C GLY A 29 -16.05 -9.34 -3.49
N ASP A 30 -15.16 -10.09 -4.12
CA ASP A 30 -15.32 -11.54 -4.34
C ASP A 30 -14.86 -12.40 -3.15
N GLY A 31 -14.40 -11.76 -2.07
CA GLY A 31 -13.92 -12.38 -0.85
C GLY A 31 -12.45 -12.86 -0.91
N GLN A 32 -11.71 -12.57 -1.98
CA GLN A 32 -10.37 -13.10 -2.21
C GLN A 32 -9.29 -12.01 -2.21
N TYR A 33 -8.57 -11.85 -1.11
CA TYR A 33 -7.54 -10.82 -1.00
C TYR A 33 -6.55 -11.08 0.12
N TYR A 34 -5.37 -10.48 0.04
CA TYR A 34 -4.48 -10.38 1.19
C TYR A 34 -5.08 -9.48 2.26
N LEU A 35 -5.09 -10.00 3.49
CA LEU A 35 -5.38 -9.28 4.71
C LEU A 35 -4.19 -8.40 5.08
N ARG A 36 -4.45 -7.33 5.86
CA ARG A 36 -3.38 -6.60 6.54
C ARG A 36 -2.52 -7.50 7.43
N LEU A 37 -3.18 -8.29 8.27
CA LEU A 37 -2.55 -9.12 9.28
C LEU A 37 -3.52 -10.23 9.71
N SER A 38 -2.99 -11.43 9.96
CA SER A 38 -3.72 -12.49 10.65
C SER A 38 -3.09 -12.75 12.02
N LYS A 39 -3.94 -12.92 13.04
CA LYS A 39 -3.51 -13.30 14.39
C LYS A 39 -3.37 -14.82 14.55
N THR A 40 -3.76 -15.57 13.53
CA THR A 40 -3.77 -17.03 13.53
C THR A 40 -2.99 -17.53 12.32
N GLU A 41 -2.88 -18.85 12.22
CA GLU A 41 -2.29 -19.53 11.07
C GLU A 41 -3.28 -19.66 9.89
N ASP A 42 -4.49 -19.09 10.01
CA ASP A 42 -5.59 -19.20 9.05
C ASP A 42 -6.19 -17.82 8.69
N ALA A 43 -6.01 -17.41 7.44
CA ALA A 43 -6.55 -16.17 6.90
C ALA A 43 -8.10 -16.10 6.97
N ASN A 44 -8.79 -17.25 7.04
CA ASN A 44 -10.26 -17.31 7.08
C ASN A 44 -10.84 -17.45 8.49
N SER A 45 -10.01 -17.33 9.53
CA SER A 45 -10.44 -17.52 10.92
C SER A 45 -11.40 -16.45 11.45
N GLY A 46 -11.55 -15.30 10.76
CA GLY A 46 -12.39 -14.18 11.21
C GLY A 46 -11.90 -13.54 12.52
N ALA A 47 -10.63 -13.75 12.89
CA ALA A 47 -10.10 -13.29 14.16
C ALA A 47 -10.18 -11.76 14.29
N LYS A 48 -10.61 -11.28 15.46
CA LYS A 48 -10.75 -9.85 15.73
C LYS A 48 -9.38 -9.19 16.00
N MET A 49 -9.11 -8.09 15.33
CA MET A 49 -7.94 -7.24 15.59
C MET A 49 -8.06 -6.45 16.90
N GLY A 50 -6.95 -5.91 17.37
CA GLY A 50 -6.94 -5.08 18.58
C GLY A 50 -7.37 -3.64 18.28
N ASP A 51 -7.86 -2.95 19.30
CA ASP A 51 -8.16 -1.52 19.25
C ASP A 51 -6.88 -0.72 19.05
N ASN A 52 -6.91 0.30 18.19
CA ASN A 52 -5.74 1.15 17.91
C ASN A 52 -6.18 2.56 17.54
N ASN A 53 -5.48 3.58 18.05
CA ASN A 53 -5.64 4.99 17.64
C ASN A 53 -7.10 5.47 17.68
N GLY A 54 -7.83 5.10 18.75
CA GLY A 54 -9.24 5.47 18.92
C GLY A 54 -10.24 4.60 18.15
N GLN A 55 -9.77 3.70 17.28
CA GLN A 55 -10.62 2.82 16.49
C GLN A 55 -10.77 1.44 17.14
N PRO A 56 -12.02 0.91 17.25
CA PRO A 56 -12.24 -0.44 17.74
C PRO A 56 -11.71 -1.46 16.75
N GLY A 57 -11.14 -2.55 17.26
CA GLY A 57 -10.65 -3.65 16.45
C GLY A 57 -11.75 -4.26 15.58
N GLN A 58 -11.46 -4.49 14.31
CA GLN A 58 -12.36 -5.14 13.36
C GLN A 58 -11.95 -6.60 13.12
N PRO A 59 -12.84 -7.45 12.59
CA PRO A 59 -12.44 -8.73 11.99
C PRO A 59 -11.29 -8.53 10.99
N GLN A 60 -10.35 -9.48 10.93
CA GLN A 60 -9.15 -9.35 10.10
C GLN A 60 -9.45 -9.17 8.61
N ASP A 61 -10.53 -9.79 8.15
CA ASP A 61 -11.06 -9.70 6.79
C ASP A 61 -11.74 -8.36 6.47
N HIS A 62 -11.93 -7.48 7.45
CA HIS A 62 -12.41 -6.12 7.24
C HIS A 62 -11.27 -5.09 7.10
N VAL A 63 -10.00 -5.52 7.12
CA VAL A 63 -8.84 -4.62 7.14
C VAL A 63 -7.92 -4.87 5.95
N LEU A 64 -8.11 -4.08 4.89
CA LEU A 64 -7.25 -4.02 3.71
C LEU A 64 -6.03 -3.11 3.96
N ASP A 65 -4.87 -3.48 3.43
CA ASP A 65 -3.59 -2.77 3.56
C ASP A 65 -2.75 -3.03 2.29
N GLY A 66 -1.93 -2.05 1.88
CA GLY A 66 -1.09 -2.13 0.69
C GLY A 66 0.18 -2.98 0.83
N GLY A 67 0.52 -3.41 2.05
CA GLY A 67 1.76 -4.11 2.36
C GLY A 67 1.96 -5.44 1.63
N PHE A 68 0.92 -6.02 1.05
CA PHE A 68 1.06 -7.19 0.16
C PHE A 68 1.91 -6.89 -1.08
N LEU A 69 1.98 -5.62 -1.52
CA LEU A 69 2.84 -5.19 -2.63
C LEU A 69 4.33 -5.40 -2.34
N GLU A 70 4.73 -5.42 -1.06
CA GLU A 70 6.12 -5.68 -0.66
C GLU A 70 6.54 -7.14 -0.99
N LEU A 71 5.59 -8.08 -1.06
CA LEU A 71 5.85 -9.44 -1.55
C LEU A 71 6.37 -9.39 -3.00
N VAL A 72 5.79 -8.50 -3.81
CA VAL A 72 6.27 -8.27 -5.18
C VAL A 72 7.58 -7.52 -5.14
N ARG A 73 7.65 -6.37 -4.46
CA ARG A 73 8.83 -5.49 -4.44
C ARG A 73 10.12 -6.24 -4.15
N TYR A 74 10.12 -7.06 -3.09
CA TYR A 74 11.31 -7.79 -2.65
C TYR A 74 11.49 -9.16 -3.33
N GLY A 75 10.60 -9.54 -4.26
CA GLY A 75 10.75 -10.74 -5.07
C GLY A 75 10.26 -12.04 -4.42
N VAL A 76 9.42 -11.95 -3.39
CA VAL A 76 8.77 -13.11 -2.75
C VAL A 76 7.63 -13.66 -3.61
N ARG A 77 6.94 -12.79 -4.37
CA ARG A 77 5.93 -13.14 -5.37
C ARG A 77 6.20 -12.42 -6.69
N ALA A 78 5.75 -13.02 -7.78
CA ALA A 78 5.73 -12.34 -9.08
C ALA A 78 4.65 -11.26 -9.10
N ALA A 79 4.84 -10.20 -9.89
CA ALA A 79 3.86 -9.10 -9.98
C ALA A 79 2.50 -9.55 -10.54
N ASN A 80 2.50 -10.63 -11.33
CA ASN A 80 1.34 -11.30 -11.90
C ASN A 80 0.91 -12.55 -11.12
N ASP A 81 1.37 -12.71 -9.87
CA ASP A 81 0.88 -13.79 -9.01
C ASP A 81 -0.65 -13.66 -8.81
N PRO A 82 -1.41 -14.75 -8.92
CA PRO A 82 -2.88 -14.68 -8.86
C PRO A 82 -3.41 -14.08 -7.55
N HIS A 83 -2.72 -14.24 -6.42
CA HIS A 83 -3.17 -13.67 -5.15
C HIS A 83 -2.95 -12.15 -5.09
N ILE A 84 -1.84 -11.67 -5.69
CA ILE A 84 -1.58 -10.24 -5.86
C ILE A 84 -2.68 -9.64 -6.73
N LEU A 85 -2.94 -10.24 -7.90
CA LEU A 85 -3.94 -9.76 -8.85
C LEU A 85 -5.37 -9.80 -8.28
N ALA A 86 -5.69 -10.84 -7.50
CA ALA A 86 -6.98 -10.95 -6.82
C ALA A 86 -7.16 -9.88 -5.74
N THR A 87 -6.09 -9.37 -5.12
CA THR A 87 -6.19 -8.35 -4.05
C THR A 87 -6.40 -6.93 -4.57
N LEU A 88 -5.91 -6.63 -5.78
CA LEU A 88 -5.90 -5.26 -6.33
C LEU A 88 -7.29 -4.62 -6.47
N PRO A 89 -8.32 -5.32 -6.98
CA PRO A 89 -9.67 -4.74 -7.09
C PRO A 89 -10.21 -4.26 -5.75
N GLU A 90 -10.02 -5.04 -4.68
CA GLU A 90 -10.51 -4.71 -3.35
C GLU A 90 -9.71 -3.59 -2.72
N TYR A 91 -8.39 -3.58 -2.94
CA TYR A 91 -7.46 -2.53 -2.48
C TYR A 91 -7.72 -1.19 -3.18
N ASP A 92 -8.13 -1.20 -4.46
CA ASP A 92 -8.36 0.01 -5.26
C ASP A 92 -9.82 0.48 -5.27
N ASP A 93 -10.73 -0.22 -4.59
CA ASP A 93 -12.16 0.08 -4.61
C ASP A 93 -12.50 1.40 -3.87
N GLN A 94 -12.75 2.44 -4.67
CA GLN A 94 -13.16 3.76 -4.19
C GLN A 94 -14.66 3.86 -3.87
N ALA A 95 -15.47 2.84 -4.18
CA ALA A 95 -16.89 2.82 -3.83
C ALA A 95 -17.13 2.43 -2.36
N ARG A 96 -16.10 1.98 -1.64
CA ARG A 96 -16.17 1.65 -0.21
C ARG A 96 -16.54 2.86 0.63
N GLU A 97 -17.19 2.64 1.77
CA GLU A 97 -17.34 3.69 2.77
C GLU A 97 -15.98 4.21 3.26
N ASP A 98 -15.90 5.48 3.65
CA ASP A 98 -14.61 6.10 3.97
C ASP A 98 -13.87 5.38 5.09
N LEU A 99 -14.58 4.76 6.04
CA LEU A 99 -13.97 4.04 7.14
C LEU A 99 -13.03 2.93 6.63
N THR A 100 -13.48 2.12 5.68
CA THR A 100 -12.75 0.96 5.14
C THR A 100 -12.05 1.24 3.81
N ARG A 101 -12.42 2.31 3.09
CA ARG A 101 -11.73 2.76 1.87
C ARG A 101 -10.29 3.14 2.17
N VAL A 102 -9.39 2.66 1.32
CA VAL A 102 -7.96 2.97 1.40
C VAL A 102 -7.50 3.86 0.25
N ARG A 103 -8.02 3.68 -0.98
CA ARG A 103 -7.65 4.50 -2.14
C ARG A 103 -8.51 5.76 -2.26
N TYR A 104 -7.87 6.86 -2.63
CA TYR A 104 -8.46 8.14 -2.97
C TYR A 104 -7.75 8.73 -4.20
N ASP A 105 -8.48 9.34 -5.12
CA ASP A 105 -7.91 10.05 -6.26
C ASP A 105 -7.95 11.58 -6.03
N PHE A 106 -6.87 12.26 -6.43
CA PHE A 106 -6.62 13.68 -6.16
C PHE A 106 -6.33 14.47 -7.44
N GLY A 107 -6.78 15.73 -7.48
CA GLY A 107 -6.53 16.66 -8.58
C GLY A 107 -7.73 16.87 -9.50
N PRO A 108 -7.55 17.57 -10.64
CA PRO A 108 -8.62 17.86 -11.58
C PRO A 108 -8.94 16.69 -12.52
N ALA A 109 -10.16 16.65 -13.06
CA ALA A 109 -10.56 15.62 -14.02
C ALA A 109 -9.59 15.57 -15.22
N GLY A 110 -9.17 14.36 -15.61
CA GLY A 110 -8.20 14.14 -16.69
C GLY A 110 -6.73 14.14 -16.26
N ASP A 111 -6.44 14.56 -15.03
CA ASP A 111 -5.12 14.51 -14.41
C ASP A 111 -5.27 14.16 -12.93
N GLN A 112 -5.58 12.89 -12.66
CA GLN A 112 -5.79 12.36 -11.31
C GLN A 112 -4.53 11.67 -10.79
N THR A 113 -4.27 11.88 -9.51
CA THR A 113 -3.22 11.21 -8.74
C THR A 113 -3.87 10.24 -7.77
N PRO A 114 -3.62 8.93 -7.83
CA PRO A 114 -4.09 8.03 -6.81
C PRO A 114 -3.21 8.13 -5.56
N GLY A 115 -3.81 8.03 -4.38
CA GLY A 115 -3.14 7.95 -3.08
C GLY A 115 -3.85 6.97 -2.16
N TRP A 116 -3.12 6.39 -1.21
CA TRP A 116 -3.66 5.38 -0.31
C TRP A 116 -3.46 5.76 1.16
N ARG A 117 -4.43 5.40 1.99
CA ARG A 117 -4.27 5.26 3.44
C ARG A 117 -3.46 4.00 3.73
N ARG A 118 -2.85 3.89 4.92
CA ARG A 118 -2.11 2.67 5.30
C ARG A 118 -3.00 1.43 5.24
N TYR A 119 -4.16 1.51 5.90
CA TYR A 119 -5.15 0.45 5.95
C TYR A 119 -6.55 1.00 6.26
N GLY A 120 -7.59 0.20 6.00
CA GLY A 120 -8.97 0.53 6.40
C GLY A 120 -9.09 0.59 7.93
N VAL A 121 -10.01 1.37 8.49
CA VAL A 121 -10.19 1.61 9.94
C VAL A 121 -8.96 2.20 10.67
N ASP A 122 -8.02 2.77 9.93
CA ASP A 122 -6.87 3.46 10.50
C ASP A 122 -7.28 4.76 11.21
N GLY A 123 -6.87 4.92 12.47
CA GLY A 123 -7.15 6.08 13.31
C GLY A 123 -5.99 7.04 13.52
N TYR A 124 -4.80 6.80 12.95
CA TYR A 124 -3.65 7.68 13.21
C TYR A 124 -3.62 8.90 12.29
N GLY A 125 -4.41 9.90 12.65
CA GLY A 125 -4.49 11.24 12.05
C GLY A 125 -5.52 12.10 12.79
N GLU A 126 -5.90 13.23 12.18
CA GLU A 126 -6.83 14.21 12.76
C GLU A 126 -8.22 13.59 13.02
N ASP A 127 -8.98 14.18 13.94
CA ASP A 127 -10.35 13.80 14.23
C ASP A 127 -11.30 14.29 13.13
N GLN A 128 -11.98 13.37 12.45
CA GLN A 128 -12.88 13.67 11.34
C GLN A 128 -14.19 14.37 11.78
N THR A 129 -14.50 14.39 13.08
CA THR A 129 -15.76 14.94 13.62
C THR A 129 -15.60 16.41 14.02
N ASN A 130 -14.42 16.78 14.53
CA ASN A 130 -14.18 18.13 15.07
C ASN A 130 -12.89 18.79 14.57
N GLY A 131 -12.08 18.12 13.74
CA GLY A 131 -10.83 18.66 13.20
C GLY A 131 -9.68 18.75 14.21
N ALA A 132 -9.80 18.11 15.38
CA ALA A 132 -8.73 18.08 16.37
C ALA A 132 -7.51 17.31 15.86
N ASN A 133 -6.31 17.77 16.22
CA ASN A 133 -5.07 17.04 15.95
C ASN A 133 -5.07 15.63 16.56
N TYR A 134 -4.22 14.76 16.02
CA TYR A 134 -4.04 13.41 16.55
C TYR A 134 -3.58 13.44 18.02
N GLY A 135 -4.28 12.70 18.89
CA GLY A 135 -3.81 12.40 20.24
C GLY A 135 -3.69 13.60 21.17
N ILE A 136 -4.52 14.65 20.99
CA ILE A 136 -4.49 15.84 21.85
C ILE A 136 -4.55 15.43 23.33
N GLY A 137 -3.61 15.96 24.12
CA GLY A 137 -3.50 15.65 25.55
C GLY A 137 -3.07 14.22 25.87
N GLY A 138 -2.55 13.48 24.88
CA GLY A 138 -2.18 12.06 25.02
C GLY A 138 -3.37 11.10 25.01
N VAL A 139 -4.56 11.58 24.62
CA VAL A 139 -5.79 10.79 24.63
C VAL A 139 -6.25 10.52 23.20
N MET A 140 -6.54 9.25 22.91
CA MET A 140 -7.12 8.84 21.63
C MET A 140 -8.64 9.03 21.65
N ALA A 141 -9.20 9.49 20.53
CA ALA A 141 -10.62 9.79 20.38
C ALA A 141 -11.25 8.92 19.27
N PRO A 142 -12.53 8.51 19.39
CA PRO A 142 -13.21 7.68 18.39
C PRO A 142 -13.31 8.32 16.99
N GLY A 143 -13.22 9.65 16.90
CA GLY A 143 -13.27 10.38 15.64
C GLY A 143 -11.95 10.40 14.88
N GLN A 144 -10.84 9.95 15.47
CA GLN A 144 -9.54 9.99 14.82
C GLN A 144 -9.47 9.09 13.59
N ARG A 145 -8.83 9.60 12.54
CA ARG A 145 -8.76 8.97 11.23
C ARG A 145 -7.38 9.19 10.63
N GLY A 146 -6.70 8.10 10.30
CA GLY A 146 -5.49 8.14 9.48
C GLY A 146 -5.81 8.56 8.06
N ARG A 147 -4.94 9.39 7.48
CA ARG A 147 -5.12 10.04 6.18
C ARG A 147 -4.33 9.33 5.09
N VAL A 148 -4.31 9.89 3.88
CA VAL A 148 -3.55 9.35 2.76
C VAL A 148 -2.06 9.64 2.95
N TRP A 149 -1.20 8.68 2.62
CA TRP A 149 0.24 8.83 2.71
C TRP A 149 0.85 8.92 1.30
N PRO A 150 1.63 9.97 0.99
CA PRO A 150 2.26 10.10 -0.34
C PRO A 150 3.13 8.90 -0.71
N ILE A 151 3.76 8.26 0.27
CA ILE A 151 4.65 7.12 0.05
C ILE A 151 3.98 5.94 -0.67
N PHE A 152 2.71 5.63 -0.37
CA PHE A 152 2.04 4.48 -0.99
C PHE A 152 1.72 4.69 -2.47
N THR A 153 1.71 5.95 -2.91
CA THR A 153 1.71 6.28 -4.34
C THR A 153 3.03 5.84 -4.99
N GLY A 154 4.15 6.06 -4.30
CA GLY A 154 5.46 5.57 -4.72
C GLY A 154 5.55 4.04 -4.73
N GLU A 155 5.11 3.38 -3.66
CA GLU A 155 5.11 1.90 -3.57
C GLU A 155 4.24 1.27 -4.66
N ARG A 156 3.06 1.85 -4.94
CA ARG A 156 2.24 1.40 -6.07
C ARG A 156 2.95 1.61 -7.41
N GLY A 157 3.68 2.72 -7.59
CA GLY A 157 4.50 2.94 -8.78
C GLY A 157 5.57 1.87 -8.99
N HIS A 158 6.21 1.39 -7.91
CA HIS A 158 7.14 0.27 -7.96
C HIS A 158 6.45 -1.04 -8.37
N TYR A 159 5.24 -1.30 -7.85
CA TYR A 159 4.44 -2.45 -8.29
C TYR A 159 4.11 -2.37 -9.78
N GLU A 160 3.61 -1.23 -10.28
CA GLU A 160 3.25 -1.08 -11.70
C GLU A 160 4.45 -1.24 -12.64
N LEU A 161 5.64 -0.81 -12.20
CA LEU A 161 6.89 -1.09 -12.90
C LEU A 161 7.16 -2.60 -12.97
N ALA A 162 7.05 -3.32 -11.85
CA ALA A 162 7.23 -4.77 -11.81
C ALA A 162 6.20 -5.50 -12.68
N ALA A 163 4.94 -5.06 -12.65
CA ALA A 163 3.85 -5.60 -13.47
C ALA A 163 4.11 -5.37 -14.98
N ALA A 164 4.54 -4.17 -15.37
CA ALA A 164 4.89 -3.86 -16.75
C ALA A 164 6.02 -4.74 -17.31
N LEU A 165 7.00 -5.09 -16.47
CA LEU A 165 8.05 -6.03 -16.83
C LEU A 165 7.51 -7.45 -16.97
N ALA A 166 6.68 -7.92 -16.02
CA ALA A 166 6.08 -9.24 -16.06
C ALA A 166 5.16 -9.47 -17.28
N ASP A 167 4.48 -8.41 -17.74
CA ASP A 167 3.58 -8.46 -18.90
C ASP A 167 4.29 -8.21 -20.24
N GLY A 168 5.59 -7.93 -20.23
CA GLY A 168 6.38 -7.65 -21.43
C GLY A 168 6.17 -6.26 -22.04
N ARG A 169 5.45 -5.35 -21.35
CA ARG A 169 5.33 -3.93 -21.76
C ARG A 169 6.68 -3.21 -21.64
N GLY A 170 7.42 -3.50 -20.58
CA GLY A 170 8.75 -2.93 -20.34
C GLY A 170 8.76 -1.40 -20.48
N GLN A 171 9.63 -0.90 -21.35
CA GLN A 171 9.87 0.54 -21.48
C GLN A 171 8.64 1.34 -21.89
N SER A 172 7.71 0.73 -22.62
CA SER A 172 6.54 1.43 -23.15
C SER A 172 5.60 1.92 -22.04
N ALA A 173 5.67 1.35 -20.83
CA ALA A 173 4.84 1.74 -19.70
C ALA A 173 5.41 2.88 -18.85
N TRP A 174 6.72 3.18 -18.93
CA TRP A 174 7.36 4.13 -18.02
C TRP A 174 6.83 5.55 -18.10
N GLY A 175 6.42 5.99 -19.29
CA GLY A 175 5.81 7.31 -19.47
C GLY A 175 4.51 7.45 -18.66
N GLU A 176 3.68 6.41 -18.64
CA GLU A 176 2.46 6.38 -17.85
C GLU A 176 2.77 6.28 -16.36
N ILE A 177 3.67 5.37 -15.94
CA ILE A 177 4.06 5.22 -14.53
C ILE A 177 4.62 6.55 -13.98
N ARG A 178 5.45 7.25 -14.76
CA ARG A 178 5.98 8.56 -14.37
C ARG A 178 4.87 9.60 -14.22
N ARG A 179 3.95 9.69 -15.19
CA ARG A 179 2.83 10.65 -15.17
C ARG A 179 1.84 10.39 -14.04
N THR A 180 1.69 9.15 -13.59
CA THR A 180 0.74 8.79 -12.54
C THR A 180 1.38 8.84 -11.15
N TYR A 181 2.51 8.16 -10.94
CA TYR A 181 3.04 7.91 -9.60
C TYR A 181 4.14 8.88 -9.20
N VAL A 182 5.10 9.18 -10.09
CA VAL A 182 6.15 10.18 -9.81
C VAL A 182 5.53 11.57 -9.70
N HIS A 183 4.79 11.98 -10.72
CA HIS A 183 4.02 13.23 -10.69
C HIS A 183 2.97 13.23 -9.57
N GLY A 184 2.44 12.05 -9.22
CA GLY A 184 1.54 11.89 -8.09
C GLY A 184 2.16 12.30 -6.76
N MET A 185 3.36 11.79 -6.46
CA MET A 185 4.10 12.22 -5.28
C MET A 185 4.44 13.72 -5.35
N GLU A 186 4.88 14.23 -6.50
CA GLU A 186 5.20 15.66 -6.69
C GLU A 186 3.99 16.58 -6.41
N ARG A 187 2.77 16.16 -6.78
CA ARG A 187 1.54 16.90 -6.48
C ARG A 187 1.26 17.04 -4.98
N PHE A 188 1.61 16.02 -4.20
CA PHE A 188 1.44 16.02 -2.75
C PHE A 188 2.45 16.90 -2.01
N ALA A 189 3.55 17.28 -2.67
CA ALA A 189 4.52 18.19 -2.08
C ALA A 189 3.94 19.61 -1.91
N ASN A 190 4.43 20.31 -0.89
CA ASN A 190 4.15 21.74 -0.71
C ASN A 190 5.05 22.61 -1.61
N ASP A 191 4.89 23.93 -1.55
CA ASP A 191 5.67 24.89 -2.35
C ASP A 191 7.18 24.83 -2.11
N GLY A 192 7.60 24.27 -0.96
CA GLY A 192 9.00 24.00 -0.65
C GLY A 192 9.52 22.67 -1.22
N LEU A 193 8.72 21.97 -2.02
CA LEU A 193 9.00 20.63 -2.56
C LEU A 193 9.15 19.56 -1.47
N ILE A 194 8.50 19.74 -0.33
CA ILE A 194 8.59 18.83 0.81
C ILE A 194 7.39 17.90 0.86
N LEU A 195 7.65 16.59 0.84
CA LEU A 195 6.66 15.54 1.09
C LEU A 195 6.42 15.34 2.59
N SER A 196 5.15 15.42 2.99
CA SER A 196 4.69 15.07 4.33
C SER A 196 4.54 13.55 4.50
N GLU A 197 4.32 13.14 5.75
CA GLU A 197 3.84 11.81 6.08
C GLU A 197 2.41 11.59 5.58
N GLN A 198 1.52 12.57 5.82
CA GLN A 198 0.11 12.48 5.46
C GLN A 198 -0.37 13.71 4.69
N VAL A 199 -1.34 13.50 3.81
CA VAL A 199 -2.08 14.55 3.10
C VAL A 199 -3.58 14.43 3.38
N TRP A 200 -4.28 15.55 3.40
CA TRP A 200 -5.71 15.61 3.67
C TRP A 200 -6.51 14.89 2.57
N ASP A 201 -7.33 13.91 2.96
CA ASP A 201 -8.12 13.06 2.06
C ASP A 201 -9.50 13.64 1.70
N GLY A 202 -9.88 14.77 2.29
CA GLY A 202 -11.19 15.39 2.07
C GLY A 202 -12.32 14.84 2.95
N VAL A 203 -12.01 13.95 3.90
CA VAL A 203 -13.02 13.28 4.74
C VAL A 203 -13.14 13.92 6.13
N GLY A 204 -14.34 14.40 6.45
CA GLY A 204 -14.69 14.96 7.76
C GLY A 204 -14.55 16.48 7.85
N VAL A 205 -14.59 16.99 9.08
CA VAL A 205 -14.36 18.42 9.36
C VAL A 205 -12.89 18.74 9.14
N ALA A 206 -12.61 19.47 8.07
CA ALA A 206 -11.27 19.95 7.77
C ALA A 206 -10.81 20.98 8.82
N PRO A 207 -9.63 20.80 9.44
CA PRO A 207 -9.00 21.87 10.20
C PRO A 207 -8.76 23.12 9.34
N ALA A 208 -8.67 24.28 9.96
CA ALA A 208 -8.50 25.53 9.23
C ALA A 208 -7.24 25.51 8.35
N GLY A 209 -7.40 25.81 7.06
CA GLY A 209 -6.30 25.85 6.08
C GLY A 209 -5.94 24.51 5.44
N TYR A 210 -6.68 23.44 5.73
CA TYR A 210 -6.45 22.15 5.07
C TYR A 210 -7.09 22.11 3.69
N GLU A 211 -6.31 21.66 2.70
CA GLU A 211 -6.74 21.48 1.32
C GLU A 211 -6.53 20.02 0.90
N THR A 212 -7.46 19.46 0.12
CA THR A 212 -7.37 18.07 -0.35
C THR A 212 -6.07 17.84 -1.14
N GLY A 213 -5.33 16.79 -0.76
CA GLY A 213 -4.03 16.47 -1.36
C GLY A 213 -2.88 17.35 -0.88
N LYS A 214 -3.09 18.21 0.12
CA LYS A 214 -2.01 18.96 0.79
C LYS A 214 -1.69 18.38 2.15
N GLY A 215 -0.45 18.60 2.58
CA GLY A 215 0.08 18.04 3.83
C GLY A 215 -0.78 18.41 5.05
N THR A 216 -0.94 17.46 5.96
CA THR A 216 -1.54 17.72 7.28
C THR A 216 -0.48 18.19 8.29
N ASP A 217 -0.85 18.34 9.57
CA ASP A 217 0.07 18.65 10.68
C ASP A 217 0.89 17.43 11.14
N SER A 218 0.90 16.36 10.33
CA SER A 218 1.81 15.21 10.46
C SER A 218 3.26 15.58 10.12
N ALA A 219 4.19 14.65 10.34
CA ALA A 219 5.61 14.89 10.12
C ALA A 219 5.91 15.38 8.69
N THR A 220 6.51 16.57 8.57
CA THR A 220 6.90 17.20 7.30
C THR A 220 8.25 17.89 7.47
N PRO A 221 9.35 17.41 6.81
CA PRO A 221 9.41 16.28 5.88
C PRO A 221 9.24 14.91 6.54
N LEU A 222 8.67 13.94 5.80
CA LEU A 222 8.93 12.52 6.04
C LEU A 222 10.07 12.04 5.15
N ALA A 223 11.21 11.68 5.75
CA ALA A 223 12.38 11.18 5.01
C ALA A 223 12.06 9.90 4.21
N TRP A 224 11.16 9.05 4.71
CA TRP A 224 10.73 7.84 4.03
C TRP A 224 9.98 8.13 2.72
N SER A 225 9.02 9.08 2.71
CA SER A 225 8.34 9.54 1.48
C SER A 225 9.34 10.05 0.44
N HIS A 226 10.34 10.82 0.86
CA HIS A 226 11.38 11.32 -0.06
C HIS A 226 12.28 10.19 -0.57
N ALA A 227 12.64 9.24 0.29
CA ALA A 227 13.41 8.08 -0.14
C ALA A 227 12.62 7.25 -1.18
N GLU A 228 11.32 7.04 -0.97
CA GLU A 228 10.48 6.33 -1.92
C GLU A 228 10.39 7.03 -3.28
N TYR A 229 10.22 8.36 -3.28
CA TYR A 229 10.26 9.16 -4.51
C TYR A 229 11.56 8.96 -5.30
N LEU A 230 12.71 9.07 -4.61
CA LEU A 230 14.03 8.87 -5.22
C LEU A 230 14.23 7.43 -5.72
N LYS A 231 13.77 6.43 -4.96
CA LYS A 231 13.83 5.02 -5.36
C LYS A 231 12.97 4.74 -6.58
N LEU A 232 11.79 5.35 -6.71
CA LEU A 232 10.93 5.18 -7.88
C LEU A 232 11.57 5.81 -9.12
N LEU A 233 12.11 7.04 -9.01
CA LEU A 233 12.87 7.68 -10.08
C LEU A 233 14.05 6.81 -10.53
N ARG A 234 14.82 6.29 -9.57
CA ARG A 234 15.95 5.40 -9.84
C ARG A 234 15.50 4.11 -10.51
N SER A 235 14.38 3.54 -10.09
CA SER A 235 13.84 2.30 -10.65
C SER A 235 13.39 2.47 -12.10
N LEU A 236 12.79 3.62 -12.43
CA LEU A 236 12.45 3.96 -13.81
C LEU A 236 13.69 4.16 -14.68
N ALA A 237 14.75 4.74 -14.13
CA ALA A 237 16.03 4.92 -14.84
C ALA A 237 16.74 3.56 -15.09
N ASP A 238 16.73 2.67 -14.10
CA ASP A 238 17.33 1.33 -14.20
C ASP A 238 16.43 0.34 -14.97
N GLY A 239 15.16 0.68 -15.16
CA GLY A 239 14.16 -0.17 -15.80
C GLY A 239 13.72 -1.38 -14.98
N SER A 240 13.97 -1.36 -13.67
CA SER A 240 13.63 -2.43 -12.70
C SER A 240 13.47 -1.81 -11.31
N PRO A 241 12.60 -2.34 -10.42
CA PRO A 241 12.55 -1.89 -9.03
C PRO A 241 13.93 -1.98 -8.38
N TRP A 242 14.45 -0.84 -7.92
CA TRP A 242 15.84 -0.66 -7.48
C TRP A 242 16.20 -1.48 -6.24
N ASP A 243 15.27 -1.60 -5.29
CA ASP A 243 15.43 -2.35 -4.05
C ASP A 243 14.91 -3.80 -4.13
N ARG A 244 14.77 -4.34 -5.34
CA ARG A 244 14.44 -5.76 -5.54
C ARG A 244 15.65 -6.65 -5.30
N TYR A 245 15.49 -7.67 -4.46
CA TYR A 245 16.54 -8.67 -4.22
C TYR A 245 16.52 -9.76 -5.31
N SER A 246 17.49 -9.73 -6.23
CA SER A 246 17.60 -10.69 -7.34
C SER A 246 17.64 -12.15 -6.87
N ILE A 247 18.43 -12.45 -5.84
CA ILE A 247 18.54 -13.82 -5.28
C ILE A 247 17.23 -14.34 -4.68
N VAL A 248 16.37 -13.43 -4.17
CA VAL A 248 15.05 -13.80 -3.63
C VAL A 248 14.08 -14.02 -4.79
N ALA A 249 14.08 -13.12 -5.77
CA ALA A 249 13.26 -13.25 -6.98
C ALA A 249 13.58 -14.51 -7.79
N GLU A 250 14.85 -14.87 -7.95
CA GLU A 250 15.28 -16.10 -8.62
C GLU A 250 14.69 -17.34 -7.95
N ARG A 251 14.62 -17.34 -6.62
CA ARG A 251 14.11 -18.46 -5.85
C ARG A 251 12.59 -18.56 -5.81
N TYR A 252 11.90 -17.43 -5.60
CA TYR A 252 10.46 -17.44 -5.28
C TYR A 252 9.56 -16.91 -6.40
N SER A 253 10.11 -16.18 -7.38
CA SER A 253 9.32 -15.49 -8.40
C SER A 253 9.68 -15.84 -9.86
N ALA A 254 10.80 -16.53 -10.11
CA ALA A 254 11.27 -16.83 -11.48
C ALA A 254 10.37 -17.83 -12.25
N GLY A 255 9.60 -18.67 -11.54
CA GLY A 255 8.73 -19.69 -12.15
C GLY A 255 7.52 -19.16 -12.91
N ALA A 256 7.10 -17.91 -12.65
CA ALA A 256 5.95 -17.30 -13.33
C ALA A 256 6.25 -16.87 -14.79
N VAL A 257 7.53 -16.69 -15.15
CA VAL A 257 7.95 -16.30 -16.51
C VAL A 257 8.06 -17.52 -17.44
N ALA A 258 8.43 -18.70 -16.92
CA ALA A 258 8.63 -19.91 -17.73
C ALA A 258 7.32 -20.59 -18.17
N ALA A 259 6.24 -20.46 -17.38
CA ALA A 259 4.96 -21.14 -17.67
C ALA A 259 4.17 -20.54 -18.86
N LYS A 260 4.50 -19.31 -19.29
CA LYS A 260 3.86 -18.64 -20.44
C LYS A 260 4.58 -18.88 -21.77
N ALA A 261 5.84 -19.34 -21.74
CA ALA A 261 6.59 -19.72 -22.94
C ALA A 261 6.30 -21.17 -23.40
N ALA A 262 5.53 -21.93 -22.61
CA ALA A 262 5.19 -23.33 -22.86
C ALA A 262 3.69 -23.59 -23.11
N ARG A 263 2.92 -22.54 -23.46
CA ARG A 263 1.51 -22.66 -23.89
C ARG A 263 1.29 -21.98 -25.22
#